data_AF-A0AA51FC28-F1
#
_entry.id   AF-A0AA51FC28-F1
#
_cell.length_a   1.000
_cell.length_b   1.000
_cell.length_c   1.000
_cell.angle_alpha   90.00
_cell.angle_beta   90.00
_cell.angle_gamma   90.00
#
_symmetry.space_group_name_H-M   'P 1'
#
loop_
_entity.id
_entity.type
_entity.pdbx_description
1 polymer ?
#
loop_
_entity_poly.entity_id
_entity_poly.type
_entity_poly.pdbx_seq_one_letter_code
_entity_poly.pdbx_strand_id
1 'polypeptide(L)'
;MVKKKRQSDPSENGDESTESCDETVKSACPHVAKAVDLTKLKKALKTGGFEKECSECKKNPKTEVEDPNFEEDLSLWMCLRCGTQLCGRARNKHALNHFNTPHSDCHALTANTTSWGIYCYYCNNEVTASSAKKLHECIEYLKK
;
A
#
# COMPACT_ATOMS: atom_id res chain seq x y z
N MET A 1 45.22 63.04 -4.38
CA MET A 1 44.37 63.29 -5.57
C MET A 1 43.20 62.31 -5.57
N VAL A 2 41.98 62.84 -5.74
CA VAL A 2 40.78 62.20 -6.34
C VAL A 2 40.13 61.02 -5.56
N LYS A 3 39.11 61.34 -4.73
CA LYS A 3 37.64 61.11 -4.88
C LYS A 3 37.17 59.71 -4.41
N LYS A 4 36.52 59.61 -3.24
CA LYS A 4 35.05 59.62 -2.99
C LYS A 4 34.29 58.42 -3.57
N LYS A 5 33.58 57.66 -2.69
CA LYS A 5 32.11 57.42 -2.63
C LYS A 5 31.81 56.27 -1.64
N ARG A 6 31.07 56.53 -0.54
CA ARG A 6 29.61 56.28 -0.31
C ARG A 6 29.29 54.77 -0.23
N GLN A 7 28.51 54.22 0.69
CA GLN A 7 27.54 54.71 1.68
C GLN A 7 27.23 53.55 2.65
N SER A 8 26.82 53.87 3.88
CA SER A 8 26.13 52.97 4.81
C SER A 8 24.61 53.07 4.60
N ASP A 9 23.86 51.96 4.70
CA ASP A 9 22.71 51.75 5.61
C ASP A 9 22.13 50.30 5.46
N PRO A 10 21.31 49.80 6.42
CA PRO A 10 20.99 48.39 6.67
C PRO A 10 19.53 47.98 6.29
N SER A 11 19.14 46.74 6.66
CA SER A 11 17.74 46.24 6.81
C SER A 11 17.05 45.78 5.49
N GLU A 12 16.22 44.73 5.34
CA GLU A 12 15.54 43.71 6.18
C GLU A 12 15.25 42.44 5.34
N ASN A 13 14.72 41.41 6.03
CA ASN A 13 14.30 40.07 5.60
C ASN A 13 13.34 39.98 4.39
N GLY A 14 13.36 38.83 3.71
CA GLY A 14 12.31 38.36 2.81
C GLY A 14 12.64 36.93 2.37
N ASP A 15 11.79 35.97 2.75
CA ASP A 15 11.91 34.54 2.47
C ASP A 15 11.38 34.20 1.07
N GLU A 16 11.15 32.90 0.81
CA GLU A 16 10.52 32.33 -0.39
C GLU A 16 11.48 32.12 -1.61
N SER A 17 11.59 30.96 -2.25
CA SER A 17 10.84 29.72 -2.16
C SER A 17 11.72 28.53 -2.59
N THR A 18 11.51 27.43 -1.88
CA THR A 18 12.07 26.10 -2.11
C THR A 18 11.41 25.46 -3.33
N GLU A 19 12.18 25.23 -4.39
CA GLU A 19 11.83 24.28 -5.44
C GLU A 19 12.76 23.07 -5.37
N SER A 20 12.67 22.35 -4.26
CA SER A 20 13.12 20.97 -4.20
C SER A 20 11.99 20.10 -4.72
N CYS A 21 11.99 19.87 -6.03
CA CYS A 21 11.26 18.77 -6.66
C CYS A 21 11.91 17.45 -6.24
N ASP A 22 11.76 17.08 -4.97
CA ASP A 22 12.04 15.73 -4.50
C ASP A 22 10.90 14.84 -5.01
N GLU A 23 11.03 14.41 -6.27
CA GLU A 23 10.39 13.20 -6.76
C GLU A 23 11.00 12.05 -5.93
N THR A 24 10.48 11.89 -4.70
CA THR A 24 10.99 10.92 -3.74
C THR A 24 10.87 9.56 -4.37
N VAL A 25 12.00 9.05 -4.86
CA VAL A 25 12.15 7.65 -5.26
C VAL A 25 11.85 6.87 -3.99
N LYS A 26 10.59 6.45 -3.81
CA LYS A 26 10.16 5.74 -2.60
C LYS A 26 11.07 4.53 -2.47
N SER A 27 11.91 4.56 -1.45
CA SER A 27 12.88 3.50 -1.18
C SER A 27 12.15 2.16 -1.11
N ALA A 28 12.78 1.12 -1.66
CA ALA A 28 12.17 -0.19 -1.75
C ALA A 28 11.72 -0.68 -0.36
N CYS A 29 10.48 -1.15 -0.25
CA CYS A 29 9.94 -1.62 1.02
C CYS A 29 10.78 -2.80 1.55
N PRO A 30 11.35 -2.71 2.77
CA PRO A 30 12.26 -3.74 3.30
C PRO A 30 11.55 -5.08 3.58
N HIS A 31 10.22 -5.07 3.64
CA HIS A 31 9.42 -6.26 3.94
C HIS A 31 9.13 -7.13 2.71
N VAL A 32 9.38 -6.65 1.48
CA VAL A 32 9.07 -7.38 0.23
C VAL A 32 9.72 -8.76 0.21
N ALA A 33 11.00 -8.85 0.60
CA ALA A 33 11.75 -10.10 0.54
C ALA A 33 11.06 -11.22 1.35
N LYS A 34 10.54 -10.90 2.53
CA LYS A 34 9.91 -11.86 3.46
C LYS A 34 8.40 -12.02 3.23
N ALA A 35 7.71 -10.94 2.85
CA ALA A 35 6.25 -10.90 2.78
C ALA A 35 5.66 -11.30 1.43
N VAL A 36 6.48 -11.45 0.39
CA VAL A 36 6.02 -11.88 -0.94
C VAL A 36 6.45 -13.31 -1.21
N ASP A 37 5.53 -14.17 -1.63
CA ASP A 37 5.80 -15.55 -2.04
C ASP A 37 4.97 -15.92 -3.27
N LEU A 38 5.53 -15.65 -4.46
CA LEU A 38 4.87 -15.92 -5.73
C LEU A 38 4.54 -17.40 -5.93
N THR A 39 5.31 -18.31 -5.35
CA THR A 39 5.05 -19.76 -5.44
C THR A 39 3.79 -20.13 -4.67
N LYS A 40 3.65 -19.64 -3.43
CA LYS A 40 2.43 -19.83 -2.63
C LYS A 40 1.21 -19.19 -3.30
N LEU A 41 1.37 -17.97 -3.83
CA LEU A 41 0.29 -17.28 -4.55
C LEU A 41 -0.19 -18.05 -5.79
N LYS A 42 0.74 -18.54 -6.62
CA LYS A 42 0.41 -19.41 -7.77
C LYS A 42 -0.38 -20.63 -7.35
N LYS A 43 -0.03 -21.26 -6.23
CA LYS A 43 -0.76 -22.43 -5.71
C LYS A 43 -2.15 -22.04 -5.22
N ALA A 44 -2.25 -20.97 -4.42
CA ALA A 44 -3.54 -20.48 -3.90
C ALA A 44 -4.50 -20.13 -5.04
N LEU A 45 -4.03 -19.42 -6.07
CA LEU A 45 -4.83 -19.03 -7.22
C LEU A 45 -5.23 -20.22 -8.11
N LYS A 46 -4.38 -21.23 -8.26
CA LYS A 46 -4.74 -22.45 -8.99
C LYS A 46 -5.87 -23.23 -8.31
N THR A 47 -5.94 -23.18 -6.98
CA THR A 47 -6.93 -23.93 -6.20
C THR A 47 -8.22 -23.15 -6.01
N GLY A 48 -8.15 -21.84 -5.72
CA GLY A 48 -9.31 -21.03 -5.35
C GLY A 48 -9.60 -19.83 -6.25
N GLY A 49 -8.66 -19.42 -7.11
CA GLY A 49 -8.82 -18.23 -7.96
C GLY A 49 -8.96 -16.93 -7.17
N PHE A 50 -9.48 -15.90 -7.84
CA PHE A 50 -9.84 -14.63 -7.20
C PHE A 50 -11.26 -14.72 -6.62
N GLU A 51 -11.37 -14.33 -5.35
CA GLU A 51 -12.62 -14.33 -4.61
C GLU A 51 -13.42 -13.07 -4.94
N LYS A 52 -14.75 -13.20 -4.99
CA LYS A 52 -15.65 -12.05 -5.18
C LYS A 52 -16.09 -11.40 -3.87
N GLU A 53 -15.90 -12.11 -2.76
CA GLU A 53 -16.41 -11.71 -1.45
C GLU A 53 -15.48 -12.21 -0.35
N CYS A 54 -15.41 -11.46 0.75
CA CYS A 54 -14.52 -11.76 1.85
C CYS A 54 -15.04 -12.99 2.64
N SER A 55 -14.22 -14.03 2.73
CA SER A 55 -14.55 -15.28 3.42
C SER A 55 -14.91 -15.08 4.90
N GLU A 56 -14.26 -14.14 5.59
CA GLU A 56 -14.59 -13.81 6.98
C GLU A 56 -15.90 -13.03 7.11
N CYS A 57 -16.25 -12.18 6.13
CA CYS A 57 -17.57 -11.54 6.09
C CYS A 57 -18.69 -12.58 5.92
N LYS A 58 -18.48 -13.64 5.12
CA LYS A 58 -19.48 -14.71 4.95
C LYS A 58 -19.76 -15.46 6.25
N LYS A 59 -18.70 -15.72 7.04
CA LYS A 59 -18.79 -16.46 8.30
C LYS A 59 -19.50 -15.64 9.38
N ASN A 60 -19.28 -14.33 9.38
CA ASN A 60 -19.84 -13.43 10.37
C ASN A 60 -20.46 -12.21 9.68
N PRO A 61 -21.65 -12.36 9.08
CA PRO A 61 -22.34 -11.26 8.43
C PRO A 61 -22.67 -10.23 9.49
N LYS A 62 -22.04 -9.06 9.41
CA LYS A 62 -22.46 -7.94 10.26
C LYS A 62 -23.80 -7.44 9.76
N THR A 63 -24.71 -7.23 10.70
CA THR A 63 -25.99 -6.55 10.47
C THR A 63 -25.74 -5.05 10.41
N GLU A 64 -25.04 -4.58 9.38
CA GLU A 64 -24.93 -3.14 9.10
C GLU A 64 -26.10 -2.78 8.17
N VAL A 65 -26.86 -1.74 8.54
CA VAL A 65 -27.91 -1.19 7.70
C VAL A 65 -27.25 -0.65 6.43
N GLU A 66 -27.53 -1.30 5.31
CA GLU A 66 -27.07 -0.85 3.99
C GLU A 66 -27.67 0.54 3.74
N ASP A 67 -26.82 1.58 3.73
CA ASP A 67 -27.22 2.90 3.25
C ASP A 67 -27.25 2.83 1.71
N PRO A 68 -28.43 2.92 1.08
CA PRO A 68 -28.55 2.83 -0.37
C PRO A 68 -27.82 3.95 -1.12
N ASN A 69 -27.35 4.99 -0.43
CA ASN A 69 -26.59 6.10 -1.00
C ASN A 69 -25.06 5.96 -0.81
N PHE A 70 -24.57 4.88 -0.20
CA PHE A 70 -23.14 4.62 0.01
C PHE A 70 -22.63 3.52 -0.93
N GLU A 71 -21.71 3.88 -1.83
CA GLU A 71 -20.96 2.89 -2.60
C GLU A 71 -19.92 2.22 -1.70
N GLU A 72 -20.22 1.01 -1.22
CA GLU A 72 -19.29 0.24 -0.39
C GLU A 72 -18.11 -0.27 -1.23
N ASP A 73 -16.87 -0.05 -0.76
CA ASP A 73 -15.68 -0.66 -1.38
C ASP A 73 -15.70 -2.18 -1.13
N LEU A 74 -16.18 -2.91 -2.13
CA LEU A 74 -16.21 -4.37 -2.15
C LEU A 74 -14.85 -4.99 -2.53
N SER A 75 -13.81 -4.17 -2.79
CA SER A 75 -12.50 -4.67 -3.17
C SER A 75 -11.89 -5.53 -2.06
N LEU A 76 -11.30 -6.64 -2.48
CA LEU A 76 -10.52 -7.48 -1.58
C LEU A 76 -9.05 -7.09 -1.62
N TRP A 77 -8.38 -7.42 -0.54
CA TRP A 77 -6.95 -7.27 -0.36
C TRP A 77 -6.36 -8.66 -0.20
N MET A 78 -5.52 -9.04 -1.16
CA MET A 78 -4.84 -10.32 -1.18
C MET A 78 -3.51 -10.22 -0.44
N CYS A 79 -3.30 -11.07 0.58
CA CYS A 79 -2.01 -11.21 1.23
C CYS A 79 -0.98 -11.78 0.25
N LEU A 80 0.12 -11.06 0.01
CA LEU A 80 1.16 -11.48 -0.94
C LEU A 80 2.04 -12.62 -0.40
N ARG A 81 1.86 -13.02 0.86
CA ARG A 81 2.57 -14.14 1.46
C ARG A 81 1.86 -15.48 1.23
N CYS A 82 0.54 -15.51 1.36
CA CYS A 82 -0.23 -16.76 1.40
C CYS A 82 -1.42 -16.81 0.43
N GLY A 83 -1.84 -15.68 -0.16
CA GLY A 83 -2.94 -15.61 -1.10
C GLY A 83 -4.33 -15.47 -0.48
N THR A 84 -4.43 -15.35 0.84
CA THR A 84 -5.71 -15.08 1.51
C THR A 84 -6.28 -13.73 1.05
N GLN A 85 -7.55 -13.69 0.66
CA GLN A 85 -8.25 -12.50 0.11
C GLN A 85 -9.33 -12.03 1.08
N LEU A 86 -9.21 -10.80 1.58
CA LEU A 86 -10.06 -10.28 2.65
C LEU A 86 -10.44 -8.82 2.42
N CYS A 87 -11.56 -8.38 2.98
CA CYS A 87 -11.99 -7.00 2.80
C CYS A 87 -11.03 -6.01 3.46
N GLY A 88 -10.96 -4.82 2.86
CA GLY A 88 -10.07 -3.74 3.27
C GLY A 88 -10.49 -3.02 4.54
N ARG A 89 -9.79 -1.91 4.81
CA ARG A 89 -9.99 -1.08 6.00
C ARG A 89 -11.31 -0.30 6.00
N ALA A 90 -11.84 0.01 4.81
CA ALA A 90 -13.11 0.71 4.62
C ALA A 90 -14.33 -0.14 4.98
N ARG A 91 -14.16 -1.47 5.00
CA ARG A 91 -15.18 -2.44 5.40
C ARG A 91 -14.84 -3.00 6.80
N ASN A 92 -14.73 -4.32 6.93
CA ASN A 92 -14.54 -4.99 8.22
C ASN A 92 -13.09 -5.16 8.67
N LYS A 93 -12.12 -4.56 7.96
CA LYS A 93 -10.69 -4.62 8.30
C LYS A 93 -10.12 -6.05 8.38
N HIS A 94 -10.75 -7.03 7.73
CA HIS A 94 -10.31 -8.43 7.81
C HIS A 94 -8.89 -8.63 7.28
N ALA A 95 -8.46 -7.91 6.25
CA ALA A 95 -7.06 -7.96 5.79
C ALA A 95 -6.07 -7.46 6.84
N LEU A 96 -6.43 -6.42 7.60
CA LEU A 96 -5.62 -5.90 8.72
C LEU A 96 -5.60 -6.90 9.88
N ASN A 97 -6.74 -7.50 10.22
CA ASN A 97 -6.83 -8.52 11.27
C ASN A 97 -5.99 -9.75 10.92
N HIS A 98 -5.98 -10.14 9.64
CA HIS A 98 -5.12 -11.21 9.14
C HIS A 98 -3.64 -10.90 9.37
N PHE A 99 -3.18 -9.67 9.11
CA PHE A 99 -1.82 -9.26 9.42
C PHE A 99 -1.52 -9.27 10.92
N ASN A 100 -2.45 -8.81 11.76
CA ASN A 100 -2.27 -8.75 13.22
C ASN A 100 -2.34 -10.13 13.90
N THR A 101 -2.91 -11.13 13.23
CA THR A 101 -2.96 -12.51 13.75
C THR A 101 -1.54 -13.06 13.81
N PRO A 102 -1.11 -13.73 14.90
CA PRO A 102 0.22 -14.34 14.95
C PRO A 102 0.40 -15.39 13.85
N HIS A 103 1.47 -15.23 13.05
CA HIS A 103 1.88 -16.18 12.01
C HIS A 103 3.35 -16.54 12.19
N SER A 104 3.75 -17.70 11.68
CA SER A 104 5.17 -18.07 11.58
C SER A 104 5.91 -17.30 10.48
N ASP A 105 5.16 -16.81 9.49
CA ASP A 105 5.64 -16.09 8.31
C ASP A 105 5.33 -14.58 8.39
N CYS A 106 5.98 -13.75 7.57
CA CYS A 106 5.68 -12.32 7.47
C CYS A 106 4.51 -12.07 6.51
N HIS A 107 3.38 -11.57 7.00
CA HIS A 107 2.15 -11.32 6.21
C HIS A 107 1.91 -9.81 5.98
N ALA A 108 3.00 -9.04 5.88
CA ALA A 108 2.95 -7.59 5.95
C ALA A 108 2.50 -6.89 4.67
N LEU A 109 2.54 -7.54 3.50
CA LEU A 109 2.15 -6.93 2.23
C LEU A 109 0.85 -7.51 1.69
N THR A 110 -0.01 -6.63 1.21
CA THR A 110 -1.26 -6.98 0.51
C THR A 110 -1.39 -6.18 -0.78
N ALA A 111 -2.03 -6.77 -1.80
CA ALA A 111 -2.44 -6.06 -3.01
C ALA A 111 -3.98 -6.01 -3.10
N ASN A 112 -4.51 -4.85 -3.47
CA ASN A 112 -5.92 -4.69 -3.81
C ASN A 112 -6.22 -5.46 -5.11
N THR A 113 -7.26 -6.29 -5.12
CA THR A 113 -7.60 -7.16 -6.26
C THR A 113 -8.28 -6.44 -7.41
N THR A 114 -8.66 -5.17 -7.22
CA THR A 114 -9.35 -4.33 -8.21
C THR A 114 -8.39 -3.27 -8.76
N SER A 115 -7.82 -2.44 -7.88
CA SER A 115 -6.94 -1.32 -8.25
C SER A 115 -5.48 -1.71 -8.38
N TRP A 116 -5.08 -2.89 -7.87
CA TRP A 116 -3.69 -3.35 -7.79
C TRP A 116 -2.77 -2.45 -6.97
N GLY A 117 -3.33 -1.55 -6.16
CA GLY A 117 -2.61 -0.82 -5.13
C GLY A 117 -2.02 -1.78 -4.10
N ILE A 118 -0.78 -1.52 -3.66
CA ILE A 118 -0.06 -2.39 -2.73
C ILE A 118 0.14 -1.63 -1.44
N TYR A 119 -0.10 -2.29 -0.32
CA TYR A 119 0.06 -1.71 0.99
C TYR A 119 0.96 -2.59 1.86
N CYS A 120 1.88 -1.96 2.60
CA CYS A 120 2.65 -2.64 3.62
C CYS A 120 2.19 -2.21 5.01
N TYR A 121 1.71 -3.16 5.82
CA TYR A 121 1.21 -2.87 7.16
C TYR A 121 2.31 -2.46 8.15
N TYR A 122 3.51 -3.04 8.05
CA TYR A 122 4.64 -2.61 8.91
C TYR A 122 5.15 -1.21 8.57
N CYS A 123 5.23 -0.86 7.29
CA CYS A 123 5.62 0.49 6.87
C CYS A 123 4.45 1.50 6.98
N ASN A 124 3.23 1.01 7.16
CA ASN A 124 2.00 1.78 7.23
C ASN A 124 1.82 2.74 6.02
N ASN A 125 2.24 2.31 4.83
CA ASN A 125 2.17 3.10 3.61
C ASN A 125 1.97 2.23 2.37
N GLU A 126 1.64 2.90 1.26
CA GLU A 126 1.59 2.29 -0.06
C GLU A 126 2.99 1.99 -0.59
N VAL A 127 3.11 0.87 -1.30
CA VAL A 127 4.36 0.39 -1.89
C VAL A 127 4.23 0.42 -3.42
N THR A 128 5.18 1.05 -4.10
CA THR A 128 5.19 1.04 -5.57
C THR A 128 5.59 -0.34 -6.08
N ALA A 129 4.82 -0.92 -7.00
CA ALA A 129 5.09 -2.27 -7.55
C ALA A 129 6.52 -2.40 -8.13
N SER A 130 6.98 -1.37 -8.84
CA SER A 130 8.30 -1.30 -9.48
C SER A 130 9.47 -1.09 -8.50
N SER A 131 9.19 -0.82 -7.22
CA SER A 131 10.25 -0.58 -6.22
C SER A 131 11.11 -1.81 -5.92
N ALA A 132 10.65 -3.01 -6.27
CA ALA A 132 11.41 -4.25 -6.15
C ALA A 132 11.04 -5.25 -7.24
N LYS A 133 12.03 -5.87 -7.89
CA LYS A 133 11.83 -6.85 -8.97
C LYS A 133 10.87 -7.99 -8.57
N LYS A 134 11.06 -8.56 -7.37
CA LYS A 134 10.21 -9.63 -6.83
C LYS A 134 8.75 -9.21 -6.68
N LEU A 135 8.51 -7.97 -6.25
CA LEU A 135 7.16 -7.44 -6.10
C LEU A 135 6.53 -7.17 -7.47
N HIS A 136 7.28 -6.53 -8.37
CA HIS A 136 6.83 -6.26 -9.73
C HIS A 136 6.41 -7.54 -10.46
N GLU A 137 7.27 -8.56 -10.50
CA GLU A 137 6.97 -9.86 -11.11
C GLU A 137 5.75 -10.54 -10.49
N CYS A 138 5.56 -10.38 -9.17
CA CYS A 138 4.39 -10.89 -8.48
C CYS A 138 3.11 -10.21 -8.95
N ILE A 139 3.07 -8.88 -9.00
CA ILE A 139 1.88 -8.12 -9.41
C ILE A 139 1.57 -8.34 -10.90
N GLU A 140 2.59 -8.39 -11.76
CA GLU A 140 2.42 -8.72 -13.18
C GLU A 140 1.86 -10.13 -13.38
N TYR A 141 2.15 -11.08 -12.48
CA TYR A 141 1.50 -12.39 -12.52
C TYR A 141 0.03 -12.33 -12.08
N LEU A 142 -0.29 -11.56 -11.03
CA LEU A 142 -1.66 -11.46 -10.51
C LEU A 142 -2.62 -10.76 -11.49
N LYS A 143 -2.11 -9.84 -12.31
CA LYS A 143 -2.88 -9.10 -13.32
C LYS A 143 -3.21 -9.88 -14.59
N LYS A 144 -2.57 -11.04 -14.79
CA LYS A 144 -2.77 -11.90 -15.97
C LYS A 144 -3.97 -12.80 -15.79
#